data_AF-L0AV71-F1
#
_entry.id   AF-L0AV71-F1
#
_cell.length_a   1.000
_cell.length_b   1.000
_cell.length_c   1.000
_cell.angle_alpha   90.00
_cell.angle_beta   90.00
_cell.angle_gamma   90.00
#
_symmetry.space_group_name_H-M   'P 1'
#
loop_
_entity.id
_entity.type
_entity.pdbx_description
1 polymer ?
#
loop_
_entity_poly.entity_id
_entity_poly.type
_entity_poly.pdbx_seq_one_letter_code
_entity_poly.pdbx_strand_id
1 'polypeptide(L)'
;MIPGKPVDINIGHVPGSASSFEGNNTIHLYDYGGSLNNEVSVTEYRNIDSLQGYIKCEHKPNNGNAIKAITYKRQPTTGLSGARAHTTVTVYFWEWDIEYTNPLLVKLGNNEKYYTTDDNTNWLDSTDNFNGYSLLEFLDEHNCFKNNAHVINLSERSANIGYQCLTKECGASITFVNNPYQYYSQTLHAISDGYIRRFKDKTVEQTGIGFPKDANQVYVYHYPSGPDGIPLLICLPESSGGWYKLRRKGSNRWVPVGDNIPSGPTDSSTILPLLKKINGESKGLTPGDIAGYVAEGLASVGMGGLGFWKGPAVLRGIISLVRTAL
;
A
#
# COMPACT_ATOMS: atom_id res chain seq x y z
N MET A 1 39.85 -23.16 -14.69
CA MET A 1 39.24 -21.89 -14.26
C MET A 1 39.71 -21.61 -12.85
N ILE A 2 40.20 -20.40 -12.57
CA ILE A 2 40.55 -20.00 -11.19
C ILE A 2 39.21 -19.74 -10.48
N PRO A 3 38.92 -20.38 -9.33
CA PRO A 3 37.70 -20.10 -8.59
C PRO A 3 37.68 -18.62 -8.18
N GLY A 4 36.54 -17.95 -8.39
CA GLY A 4 36.35 -16.56 -7.96
C GLY A 4 36.50 -16.41 -6.44
N LYS A 5 36.80 -15.20 -6.00
CA LYS A 5 36.94 -14.91 -4.57
C LYS A 5 35.57 -14.92 -3.89
N PRO A 6 35.44 -15.46 -2.67
CA PRO A 6 34.17 -15.45 -1.95
C PRO A 6 33.87 -14.03 -1.43
N VAL A 7 32.64 -13.53 -1.62
CA VAL A 7 32.21 -12.16 -1.26
C VAL A 7 31.05 -12.15 -0.26
N ASP A 8 31.00 -11.13 0.60
CA ASP A 8 29.92 -10.95 1.57
C ASP A 8 28.77 -10.12 0.93
N ILE A 9 27.54 -10.63 0.96
CA ILE A 9 26.36 -9.94 0.43
C ILE A 9 25.71 -9.12 1.54
N ASN A 10 25.57 -7.81 1.36
CA ASN A 10 24.82 -6.97 2.30
C ASN A 10 23.38 -6.74 1.78
N ILE A 11 22.42 -7.43 2.39
CA ILE A 11 21.00 -7.34 2.00
C ILE A 11 20.31 -6.07 2.50
N GLY A 12 20.88 -5.35 3.48
CA GLY A 12 20.34 -4.08 3.97
C GLY A 12 21.05 -2.85 3.38
N HIS A 13 21.71 -3.00 2.24
CA HIS A 13 22.40 -1.89 1.59
C HIS A 13 21.40 -1.06 0.80
N VAL A 14 21.34 0.25 1.10
CA VAL A 14 20.58 1.20 0.30
C VAL A 14 21.26 1.36 -1.05
N PRO A 15 20.54 1.16 -2.16
CA PRO A 15 21.09 1.39 -3.47
C PRO A 15 21.61 2.83 -3.65
N GLY A 16 22.91 2.99 -3.93
CA GLY A 16 23.55 4.27 -4.25
C GLY A 16 23.15 4.83 -5.63
N SER A 17 23.52 6.08 -5.87
CA SER A 17 23.12 6.89 -7.03
C SER A 17 23.76 6.51 -8.37
N ALA A 18 24.77 5.64 -8.39
CA ALA A 18 25.31 5.10 -9.63
C ALA A 18 24.38 3.99 -10.15
N SER A 19 23.47 4.36 -11.06
CA SER A 19 22.52 3.45 -11.67
C SER A 19 22.62 3.45 -13.20
N SER A 20 22.40 2.28 -13.78
CA SER A 20 22.04 2.12 -15.19
C SER A 20 20.61 1.61 -15.27
N PHE A 21 19.86 2.05 -16.28
CA PHE A 21 18.48 1.64 -16.48
C PHE A 21 18.38 0.54 -17.54
N GLU A 22 17.63 -0.51 -17.24
CA GLU A 22 17.26 -1.54 -18.21
C GLU A 22 15.75 -1.78 -18.14
N GLY A 23 15.00 -1.16 -19.07
CA GLY A 23 13.54 -1.16 -19.04
C GLY A 23 12.98 -0.42 -17.82
N ASN A 24 12.09 -1.08 -17.06
CA ASN A 24 11.54 -0.56 -15.80
C ASN A 24 12.43 -0.87 -14.58
N ASN A 25 13.57 -1.51 -14.80
CA ASN A 25 14.46 -1.96 -13.73
C ASN A 25 15.64 -0.99 -13.60
N THR A 26 16.09 -0.83 -12.36
CA THR A 26 17.29 -0.06 -12.06
C THR A 26 18.38 -1.04 -11.68
N ILE A 27 19.43 -1.12 -12.48
CA ILE A 27 20.60 -1.92 -12.17
C ILE A 27 21.57 -1.01 -11.44
N HIS A 28 21.99 -1.47 -10.28
CA HIS A 28 23.02 -0.81 -9.53
C HIS A 28 24.22 -1.74 -9.32
N LEU A 29 25.40 -1.18 -9.52
CA LEU A 29 26.66 -1.89 -9.31
C LEU A 29 27.26 -1.46 -7.98
N TYR A 30 27.50 -2.43 -7.10
CA TYR A 30 28.08 -2.19 -5.79
C TYR A 30 29.41 -2.94 -5.63
N ASP A 31 30.41 -2.24 -5.10
CA ASP A 31 31.62 -2.86 -4.58
C ASP A 31 31.46 -3.02 -3.05
N TYR A 32 31.23 -4.27 -2.61
CA TYR A 32 31.34 -4.63 -1.20
C TYR A 32 32.75 -5.15 -0.94
N GLY A 33 33.70 -4.25 -0.68
CA GLY A 33 35.04 -4.68 -0.28
C GLY A 33 36.19 -3.76 -0.67
N GLY A 34 35.93 -2.65 -1.36
CA GLY A 34 36.96 -1.65 -1.67
C GLY A 34 38.02 -2.16 -2.64
N SER A 35 37.72 -3.22 -3.39
CA SER A 35 38.58 -3.77 -4.42
C SER A 35 37.72 -4.13 -5.61
N LEU A 36 38.05 -3.57 -6.77
CA LEU A 36 37.36 -3.71 -8.07
C LEU A 36 37.02 -5.15 -8.50
N ASN A 37 37.57 -6.16 -7.83
CA ASN A 37 37.35 -7.58 -8.14
C ASN A 37 36.30 -8.27 -7.23
N ASN A 38 35.74 -7.58 -6.23
CA ASN A 38 34.76 -8.12 -5.28
C ASN A 38 33.34 -7.54 -5.50
N GLU A 39 33.05 -7.16 -6.74
CA GLU A 39 31.78 -6.53 -7.07
C GLU A 39 30.59 -7.50 -6.94
N VAL A 40 29.49 -6.96 -6.45
CA VAL A 40 28.18 -7.61 -6.42
C VAL A 40 27.23 -6.69 -7.18
N SER A 41 26.65 -7.20 -8.26
CA SER A 41 25.56 -6.50 -8.93
C SER A 41 24.28 -6.65 -8.12
N VAL A 42 23.54 -5.56 -7.95
CA VAL A 42 22.19 -5.59 -7.39
C VAL A 42 21.23 -5.05 -8.43
N THR A 43 20.31 -5.90 -8.88
CA THR A 43 19.23 -5.48 -9.78
C THR A 43 17.98 -5.21 -8.96
N GLU A 44 17.51 -3.97 -9.03
CA GLU A 44 16.28 -3.54 -8.40
C GLU A 44 15.14 -3.57 -9.39
N TYR A 45 14.09 -4.32 -9.02
CA TYR A 45 12.85 -4.40 -9.77
C TYR A 45 11.76 -3.66 -9.00
N ARG A 46 11.11 -2.70 -9.66
CA ARG A 46 9.94 -1.97 -9.17
C ARG A 46 8.76 -2.24 -10.10
N ASN A 47 7.54 -1.95 -9.63
CA ASN A 47 6.31 -2.17 -10.40
C ASN A 47 6.21 -3.62 -10.93
N ILE A 48 6.62 -4.56 -10.09
CA ILE A 48 6.66 -5.98 -10.45
C ILE A 48 5.22 -6.44 -10.68
N ASP A 49 4.98 -7.06 -11.83
CA ASP A 49 3.67 -7.65 -12.14
C ASP A 49 3.28 -8.60 -11.00
N SER A 50 2.02 -8.51 -10.56
CA SER A 50 1.47 -9.22 -9.39
C SER A 50 2.01 -8.83 -8.00
N LEU A 51 3.06 -8.00 -7.89
CA LEU A 51 3.62 -7.53 -6.61
C LEU A 51 3.72 -5.99 -6.56
N GLN A 52 2.65 -5.31 -7.00
CA GLN A 52 2.55 -3.85 -6.87
C GLN A 52 2.67 -3.44 -5.40
N GLY A 53 3.44 -2.39 -5.13
CA GLY A 53 3.76 -1.96 -3.76
C GLY A 53 5.03 -2.55 -3.18
N TYR A 54 5.76 -3.42 -3.91
CA TYR A 54 7.00 -4.04 -3.44
C TYR A 54 8.18 -3.78 -4.36
N ILE A 55 9.37 -3.84 -3.75
CA ILE A 55 10.66 -3.80 -4.42
C ILE A 55 11.29 -5.18 -4.28
N LYS A 56 11.85 -5.70 -5.37
CA LYS A 56 12.70 -6.90 -5.37
C LYS A 56 14.13 -6.48 -5.66
N CYS A 57 15.06 -6.84 -4.79
CA CYS A 57 16.49 -6.63 -4.97
C CYS A 57 17.18 -7.98 -5.18
N GLU A 58 17.79 -8.18 -6.33
CA GLU A 58 18.53 -9.41 -6.66
C GLU A 58 20.04 -9.15 -6.62
N HIS A 59 20.71 -9.72 -5.63
CA HIS A 59 22.14 -9.63 -5.40
C HIS A 59 22.85 -10.80 -6.06
N LYS A 60 23.88 -10.52 -6.87
CA LYS A 60 24.67 -11.52 -7.58
C LYS A 60 26.16 -11.17 -7.54
N PRO A 61 27.04 -12.05 -7.02
CA PRO A 61 28.48 -11.88 -7.16
C PRO A 61 28.91 -11.85 -8.64
N ASN A 62 29.80 -10.94 -9.00
CA ASN A 62 30.35 -10.85 -10.35
C ASN A 62 31.56 -11.78 -10.55
N ASN A 63 32.01 -11.96 -11.80
CA ASN A 63 33.28 -12.62 -12.13
C ASN A 63 33.43 -14.08 -11.64
N GLY A 64 32.33 -14.81 -11.46
CA GLY A 64 32.35 -16.17 -10.95
C GLY A 64 32.70 -16.27 -9.45
N ASN A 65 32.61 -15.15 -8.73
CA ASN A 65 32.73 -15.12 -7.27
C ASN A 65 31.61 -15.93 -6.61
N ALA A 66 31.91 -16.49 -5.44
CA ALA A 66 30.94 -17.24 -4.65
C ALA A 66 30.39 -16.36 -3.50
N ILE A 67 29.19 -16.66 -3.02
CA ILE A 67 28.68 -16.04 -1.80
C ILE A 67 29.44 -16.62 -0.60
N LYS A 68 30.04 -15.76 0.21
CA LYS A 68 30.76 -16.13 1.44
C LYS A 68 29.84 -16.14 2.65
N ALA A 69 29.12 -15.04 2.82
CA ALA A 69 28.17 -14.79 3.89
C ALA A 69 27.12 -13.79 3.42
N ILE A 70 26.00 -13.75 4.14
CA ILE A 70 25.00 -12.70 4.03
C ILE A 70 25.09 -11.86 5.31
N THR A 71 24.94 -10.54 5.16
CA THR A 71 24.99 -9.55 6.23
C THR A 71 23.83 -8.59 6.07
N TYR A 72 23.35 -8.01 7.16
CA TYR A 72 22.37 -6.94 7.14
C TYR A 72 22.99 -5.69 7.74
N LYS A 73 23.09 -4.60 6.96
CA LYS A 73 23.79 -3.37 7.35
C LYS A 73 25.19 -3.64 7.91
N ARG A 74 25.92 -4.56 7.24
CA ARG A 74 27.26 -5.06 7.63
C ARG A 74 27.33 -5.86 8.93
N GLN A 75 26.19 -6.13 9.57
CA GLN A 75 26.12 -7.05 10.71
C GLN A 75 25.96 -8.49 10.21
N PRO A 76 26.65 -9.47 10.80
CA PRO A 76 26.45 -10.88 10.47
C PRO A 76 24.99 -11.30 10.67
N THR A 77 24.46 -12.07 9.74
CA THR A 77 23.15 -12.73 9.91
C THR A 77 23.33 -14.21 10.27
N THR A 78 22.39 -14.78 11.02
CA THR A 78 22.29 -16.23 11.29
C THR A 78 21.12 -16.85 10.53
N GLY A 79 21.06 -18.18 10.45
CA GLY A 79 19.92 -18.90 9.87
C GLY A 79 19.87 -19.00 8.33
N LEU A 80 20.67 -18.20 7.62
CA LEU A 80 20.89 -18.33 6.16
C LEU A 80 21.99 -19.35 5.82
N SER A 81 22.03 -20.48 6.55
CA SER A 81 23.00 -21.55 6.34
C SER A 81 22.71 -22.26 5.01
N GLY A 82 23.60 -22.10 4.04
CA GLY A 82 23.40 -22.61 2.67
C GLY A 82 23.64 -21.57 1.59
N ALA A 83 23.69 -20.27 1.94
CA ALA A 83 23.96 -19.19 1.00
C ALA A 83 25.17 -19.43 0.07
N ARG A 84 26.23 -20.09 0.58
CA ARG A 84 27.44 -20.43 -0.20
C ARG A 84 27.21 -21.37 -1.39
N ALA A 85 26.12 -22.14 -1.38
CA ALA A 85 25.76 -23.03 -2.47
C ALA A 85 24.98 -22.33 -3.59
N HIS A 86 24.66 -21.04 -3.41
CA HIS A 86 23.85 -20.27 -4.33
C HIS A 86 24.67 -19.19 -5.02
N THR A 87 24.17 -18.75 -6.18
CA THR A 87 24.77 -17.69 -6.99
C THR A 87 24.02 -16.37 -6.89
N THR A 88 22.82 -16.37 -6.29
CA THR A 88 21.96 -15.20 -6.15
C THR A 88 21.28 -15.17 -4.78
N VAL A 89 21.04 -13.97 -4.28
CA VAL A 89 20.20 -13.69 -3.10
C VAL A 89 19.16 -12.68 -3.52
N THR A 90 17.88 -13.02 -3.38
CA THR A 90 16.80 -12.07 -3.64
C THR A 90 16.21 -11.59 -2.33
N VAL A 91 15.95 -10.29 -2.21
CA VAL A 91 15.36 -9.67 -1.03
C VAL A 91 14.14 -8.88 -1.47
N TYR A 92 13.04 -9.00 -0.74
CA TYR A 92 11.84 -8.22 -0.98
C TYR A 92 11.64 -7.17 0.10
N PHE A 93 11.31 -5.96 -0.33
CA PHE A 93 11.04 -4.80 0.51
C PHE A 93 9.69 -4.20 0.16
N TRP A 94 9.14 -3.42 1.08
CA TRP A 94 8.02 -2.54 0.78
C TRP A 94 8.50 -1.32 -0.01
N GLU A 95 7.71 -0.84 -0.97
CA GLU A 95 8.14 0.29 -1.83
C GLU A 95 8.41 1.59 -1.08
N TRP A 96 7.78 1.76 0.09
CA TRP A 96 7.94 2.92 0.96
C TRP A 96 9.03 2.76 2.02
N ASP A 97 9.64 1.57 2.11
CA ASP A 97 10.88 1.35 2.89
C ASP A 97 12.09 1.80 2.06
N ILE A 98 12.16 3.11 1.81
CA ILE A 98 13.19 3.75 0.97
C ILE A 98 14.62 3.57 1.50
N GLU A 99 14.76 3.23 2.78
CA GLU A 99 16.04 2.97 3.44
C GLU A 99 16.37 1.48 3.52
N TYR A 100 15.52 0.61 2.95
CA TYR A 100 15.71 -0.85 2.91
C TYR A 100 15.97 -1.41 4.32
N THR A 101 15.29 -0.83 5.31
CA THR A 101 15.47 -1.13 6.72
C THR A 101 14.76 -2.41 7.14
N ASN A 102 13.67 -2.76 6.49
CA ASN A 102 12.77 -3.83 6.89
C ASN A 102 12.62 -4.83 5.74
N PRO A 103 13.64 -5.65 5.47
CA PRO A 103 13.50 -6.73 4.51
C PRO A 103 12.38 -7.67 4.97
N LEU A 104 11.43 -7.90 4.09
CA LEU A 104 10.24 -8.71 4.37
C LEU A 104 10.54 -10.19 4.17
N LEU A 105 11.35 -10.52 3.16
CA LEU A 105 11.60 -11.88 2.72
C LEU A 105 12.97 -11.98 2.03
N VAL A 106 13.71 -13.05 2.30
CA VAL A 106 14.92 -13.42 1.57
C VAL A 106 14.72 -14.75 0.86
N LYS A 107 15.13 -14.84 -0.41
CA LYS A 107 15.15 -16.07 -1.20
C LYS A 107 16.59 -16.38 -1.62
N LEU A 108 17.02 -17.63 -1.44
CA LEU A 108 18.37 -18.08 -1.81
C LEU A 108 18.36 -18.88 -3.13
N GLY A 109 19.06 -18.37 -4.14
CA GLY A 109 19.18 -19.00 -5.45
C GLY A 109 17.85 -19.10 -6.22
N ASN A 110 17.83 -20.05 -7.17
CA ASN A 110 16.62 -20.38 -7.93
C ASN A 110 15.69 -21.35 -7.20
N ASN A 111 16.19 -21.96 -6.12
CA ASN A 111 15.39 -22.85 -5.28
C ASN A 111 14.35 -22.02 -4.52
N GLU A 112 13.20 -22.60 -4.23
CA GLU A 112 12.12 -21.95 -3.48
C GLU A 112 12.38 -21.93 -1.98
N LYS A 113 13.64 -21.70 -1.56
CA LYS A 113 13.95 -21.52 -0.15
C LYS A 113 13.74 -20.07 0.26
N TYR A 114 12.78 -19.88 1.14
CA TYR A 114 12.39 -18.57 1.63
C TYR A 114 12.72 -18.43 3.11
N TYR A 115 13.16 -17.24 3.49
CA TYR A 115 13.59 -16.93 4.84
C TYR A 115 12.95 -15.63 5.29
N THR A 116 12.49 -15.61 6.53
CA THR A 116 11.93 -14.43 7.19
C THR A 116 12.69 -14.14 8.47
N THR A 117 12.42 -12.99 9.08
CA THR A 117 13.12 -12.55 10.29
C THR A 117 12.25 -11.52 11.00
N ASP A 118 12.32 -11.47 12.33
CA ASP A 118 11.68 -10.42 13.11
C ASP A 118 12.65 -9.30 13.49
N ASP A 119 13.97 -9.58 13.52
CA ASP A 119 15.01 -8.66 14.00
C ASP A 119 16.05 -8.26 12.94
N ASN A 120 15.87 -8.71 11.70
CA ASN A 120 16.75 -8.51 10.54
C ASN A 120 18.11 -9.22 10.61
N THR A 121 18.42 -9.93 11.69
CA THR A 121 19.71 -10.61 11.92
C THR A 121 19.57 -12.13 12.06
N ASN A 122 18.47 -12.63 12.62
CA ASN A 122 18.18 -14.05 12.79
C ASN A 122 17.09 -14.46 11.79
N TRP A 123 17.48 -15.29 10.82
CA TRP A 123 16.58 -15.69 9.73
C TRP A 123 16.06 -17.11 9.93
N LEU A 124 14.77 -17.31 9.73
CA LEU A 124 14.11 -18.60 9.87
C LEU A 124 13.69 -19.11 8.50
N ASP A 125 14.01 -20.38 8.21
CA ASP A 125 13.51 -21.05 7.01
C ASP A 125 11.97 -21.09 7.09
N SER A 126 11.34 -20.39 6.15
CA SER A 126 9.90 -20.21 6.05
C SER A 126 9.34 -20.93 4.83
N THR A 127 10.13 -21.80 4.20
CA THR A 127 9.75 -22.50 2.96
C THR A 127 8.44 -23.28 3.12
N ASP A 128 8.29 -24.00 4.24
CA ASP A 128 7.06 -24.76 4.51
C ASP A 128 5.87 -23.87 4.88
N ASN A 129 6.11 -22.63 5.34
CA ASN A 129 5.06 -21.65 5.65
C ASN A 129 4.41 -21.07 4.38
N PHE A 130 5.06 -21.22 3.21
CA PHE A 130 4.45 -20.88 1.92
C PHE A 130 3.33 -21.85 1.50
N ASN A 131 3.14 -22.98 2.19
CA ASN A 131 2.09 -23.95 1.85
C ASN A 131 0.70 -23.31 1.99
N GLY A 132 0.11 -22.92 0.85
CA GLY A 132 -1.21 -22.30 0.76
C GLY A 132 -1.20 -20.77 0.65
N TYR A 133 -0.03 -20.13 0.66
CA TYR A 133 0.11 -18.69 0.42
C TYR A 133 0.68 -18.41 -0.97
N SER A 134 0.12 -17.41 -1.65
CA SER A 134 0.85 -16.75 -2.72
C SER A 134 1.98 -15.89 -2.16
N LEU A 135 3.01 -15.63 -2.97
CA LEU A 135 4.10 -14.72 -2.59
C LEU A 135 3.56 -13.33 -2.18
N LEU A 136 2.51 -12.85 -2.83
CA LEU A 136 1.88 -11.59 -2.50
C LEU A 136 1.28 -11.61 -1.09
N GLU A 137 0.49 -12.63 -0.76
CA GLU A 137 -0.13 -12.77 0.57
C GLU A 137 0.92 -12.93 1.68
N PHE A 138 2.03 -13.59 1.37
CA PHE A 138 3.13 -13.76 2.31
C PHE A 138 3.86 -12.43 2.57
N LEU A 139 4.20 -11.68 1.51
CA LEU A 139 4.73 -10.33 1.66
C LEU A 139 3.72 -9.43 2.36
N ASP A 140 2.43 -9.67 2.14
CA ASP A 140 1.39 -8.90 2.77
C ASP A 140 1.38 -9.01 4.28
N GLU A 141 1.44 -10.23 4.75
CA GLU A 141 1.50 -10.60 6.15
C GLU A 141 2.70 -9.94 6.84
N HIS A 142 3.91 -10.17 6.33
CA HIS A 142 5.12 -9.61 6.93
C HIS A 142 5.17 -8.07 6.88
N ASN A 143 4.61 -7.46 5.84
CA ASN A 143 4.57 -6.00 5.75
C ASN A 143 3.55 -5.39 6.72
N CYS A 144 2.42 -6.07 7.01
CA CYS A 144 1.52 -5.66 8.10
C CYS A 144 2.29 -5.65 9.43
N PHE A 145 3.01 -6.73 9.75
CA PHE A 145 3.72 -6.84 11.02
C PHE A 145 4.92 -5.89 11.16
N LYS A 146 5.72 -5.72 10.09
CA LYS A 146 6.95 -4.93 10.17
C LYS A 146 6.76 -3.44 9.95
N ASN A 147 5.85 -3.07 9.05
CA ASN A 147 5.70 -1.69 8.60
C ASN A 147 4.30 -1.12 8.90
N ASN A 148 3.45 -1.85 9.64
CA ASN A 148 2.05 -1.49 9.89
C ASN A 148 1.31 -1.15 8.57
N ALA A 149 1.58 -1.90 7.50
CA ALA A 149 1.01 -1.66 6.18
C ALA A 149 -0.21 -2.56 5.92
N HIS A 150 -1.39 -1.95 5.82
CA HIS A 150 -2.67 -2.64 5.85
C HIS A 150 -3.38 -2.65 4.49
N VAL A 151 -4.22 -3.68 4.29
CA VAL A 151 -5.10 -3.81 3.11
C VAL A 151 -6.53 -3.45 3.50
N ILE A 152 -7.10 -2.46 2.82
CA ILE A 152 -8.44 -1.94 3.10
C ILE A 152 -9.46 -2.62 2.19
N ASN A 153 -10.60 -3.05 2.73
CA ASN A 153 -11.75 -3.50 1.96
C ASN A 153 -12.68 -2.33 1.60
N LEU A 154 -12.68 -1.90 0.34
CA LEU A 154 -13.56 -0.85 -0.19
C LEU A 154 -15.05 -1.24 -0.19
N SER A 155 -15.35 -2.53 -0.06
CA SER A 155 -16.72 -3.04 -0.04
C SER A 155 -17.36 -2.95 1.35
N GLU A 156 -16.57 -2.68 2.38
CA GLU A 156 -17.04 -2.72 3.76
C GLU A 156 -17.83 -1.45 4.09
N ARG A 157 -19.07 -1.66 4.55
CA ARG A 157 -20.06 -0.60 4.81
C ARG A 157 -21.11 -1.04 5.83
N SER A 158 -20.86 -2.13 6.56
CA SER A 158 -21.81 -2.67 7.52
C SER A 158 -22.13 -1.67 8.63
N ALA A 159 -23.12 -1.96 9.46
CA ALA A 159 -23.48 -1.10 10.60
C ALA A 159 -22.41 -1.12 11.72
N ASN A 160 -21.40 -1.98 11.62
CA ASN A 160 -20.35 -2.11 12.62
C ASN A 160 -19.33 -0.98 12.47
N ILE A 161 -18.79 -0.49 13.59
CA ILE A 161 -17.85 0.64 13.62
C ILE A 161 -16.43 0.33 13.08
N GLY A 162 -16.21 -0.89 12.59
CA GLY A 162 -14.90 -1.32 12.08
C GLY A 162 -14.84 -2.80 11.68
N TYR A 163 -13.70 -3.20 11.14
CA TYR A 163 -13.38 -4.57 10.73
C TYR A 163 -11.87 -4.82 10.87
N GLN A 164 -11.45 -6.09 10.84
CA GLN A 164 -10.04 -6.46 10.90
C GLN A 164 -9.37 -6.31 9.54
N CYS A 165 -8.08 -5.97 9.52
CA CYS A 165 -7.27 -5.98 8.31
C CYS A 165 -7.43 -7.31 7.56
N LEU A 166 -7.54 -7.24 6.23
CA LEU A 166 -7.75 -8.44 5.39
C LEU A 166 -6.52 -9.35 5.32
N THR A 167 -5.39 -8.87 5.80
CA THR A 167 -4.14 -9.64 5.82
C THR A 167 -4.27 -10.71 6.89
N LYS A 168 -4.00 -11.97 6.54
CA LYS A 168 -4.07 -13.08 7.49
C LYS A 168 -3.18 -12.79 8.70
N GLU A 169 -3.66 -13.14 9.90
CA GLU A 169 -2.99 -12.94 11.20
C GLU A 169 -2.74 -11.46 11.60
N CYS A 170 -3.08 -10.50 10.75
CA CYS A 170 -3.04 -9.08 11.05
C CYS A 170 -4.24 -8.70 11.94
N GLY A 171 -3.98 -8.45 13.22
CA GLY A 171 -5.01 -8.05 14.21
C GLY A 171 -5.35 -6.55 14.21
N ALA A 172 -4.94 -5.81 13.19
CA ALA A 172 -5.17 -4.37 13.13
C ALA A 172 -6.65 -4.05 12.84
N SER A 173 -7.22 -3.19 13.67
CA SER A 173 -8.59 -2.71 13.51
C SER A 173 -8.64 -1.54 12.54
N ILE A 174 -9.51 -1.64 11.54
CA ILE A 174 -9.85 -0.57 10.61
C ILE A 174 -11.20 -0.04 11.04
N THR A 175 -11.24 1.23 11.41
CA THR A 175 -12.50 1.93 11.70
C THR A 175 -13.11 2.41 10.40
N PHE A 176 -14.43 2.50 10.35
CA PHE A 176 -15.07 3.24 9.28
C PHE A 176 -16.32 3.99 9.73
N VAL A 177 -16.64 5.05 8.98
CA VAL A 177 -17.84 5.86 9.18
C VAL A 177 -18.59 5.90 7.85
N ASN A 178 -19.82 5.38 7.86
CA ASN A 178 -20.71 5.42 6.70
C ASN A 178 -21.66 6.62 6.79
N ASN A 179 -21.57 7.51 5.79
CA ASN A 179 -22.41 8.68 5.63
C ASN A 179 -23.35 8.43 4.42
N PRO A 180 -24.59 7.98 4.65
CA PRO A 180 -25.55 7.81 3.57
C PRO A 180 -26.01 9.19 3.07
N TYR A 181 -25.97 9.38 1.75
CA TYR A 181 -26.63 10.49 1.06
C TYR A 181 -27.82 9.94 0.26
N GLN A 182 -28.68 10.83 -0.21
CA GLN A 182 -29.87 10.48 -0.99
C GLN A 182 -29.54 9.62 -2.23
N TYR A 183 -28.44 9.93 -2.93
CA TYR A 183 -28.11 9.31 -4.23
C TYR A 183 -26.87 8.43 -4.23
N TYR A 184 -25.98 8.60 -3.26
CA TYR A 184 -24.76 7.81 -3.08
C TYR A 184 -24.51 7.57 -1.59
N SER A 185 -23.59 6.68 -1.24
CA SER A 185 -23.04 6.62 0.12
C SER A 185 -21.57 6.97 0.10
N GLN A 186 -21.09 7.58 1.18
CA GLN A 186 -19.67 7.82 1.40
C GLN A 186 -19.23 7.03 2.62
N THR A 187 -18.14 6.28 2.50
CA THR A 187 -17.54 5.58 3.63
C THR A 187 -16.12 6.09 3.84
N LEU A 188 -15.82 6.60 5.03
CA LEU A 188 -14.45 6.89 5.44
C LEU A 188 -13.88 5.63 6.10
N HIS A 189 -12.82 5.05 5.56
CA HIS A 189 -12.02 4.02 6.24
C HIS A 189 -10.78 4.68 6.84
N ALA A 190 -10.46 4.36 8.09
CA ALA A 190 -9.35 4.95 8.81
C ALA A 190 -8.63 3.90 9.67
N ILE A 191 -7.30 3.95 9.66
CA ILE A 191 -6.44 3.11 10.48
C ILE A 191 -5.84 3.99 11.59
N SER A 192 -5.87 3.52 12.83
CA SER A 192 -5.32 4.28 13.97
C SER A 192 -3.80 4.25 14.03
N ASP A 193 -3.18 3.17 13.54
CA ASP A 193 -1.73 2.96 13.55
C ASP A 193 -1.29 2.26 12.25
N GLY A 194 -0.42 2.94 11.50
CA GLY A 194 0.11 2.45 10.23
C GLY A 194 -0.45 3.14 8.99
N TYR A 195 -0.35 2.42 7.87
CA TYR A 195 -0.53 2.96 6.53
C TYR A 195 -1.45 2.06 5.70
N ILE A 196 -2.21 2.68 4.81
CA ILE A 196 -2.95 2.02 3.75
C ILE A 196 -1.96 1.77 2.62
N ARG A 197 -1.73 0.49 2.31
CA ARG A 197 -0.86 0.13 1.18
C ARG A 197 -1.62 -0.29 -0.07
N ARG A 198 -2.79 -0.92 0.08
CA ARG A 198 -3.54 -1.57 -1.01
C ARG A 198 -5.02 -1.65 -0.67
N PHE A 199 -5.81 -1.88 -1.72
CA PHE A 199 -7.26 -1.94 -1.66
C PHE A 199 -7.79 -3.23 -2.27
N LYS A 200 -8.80 -3.82 -1.63
CA LYS A 200 -9.63 -4.88 -2.21
C LYS A 200 -11.08 -4.42 -2.25
N ASP A 201 -11.83 -4.89 -3.25
CA ASP A 201 -13.29 -4.89 -3.22
C ASP A 201 -13.71 -6.34 -2.98
N LYS A 202 -14.13 -6.64 -1.74
CA LYS A 202 -14.29 -8.00 -1.24
C LYS A 202 -12.96 -8.77 -1.34
N THR A 203 -12.87 -9.70 -2.28
CA THR A 203 -11.67 -10.52 -2.54
C THR A 203 -10.84 -10.02 -3.73
N VAL A 204 -11.34 -9.03 -4.49
CA VAL A 204 -10.73 -8.61 -5.74
C VAL A 204 -9.79 -7.44 -5.51
N GLU A 205 -8.51 -7.64 -5.84
CA GLU A 205 -7.48 -6.61 -5.78
C GLU A 205 -7.80 -5.41 -6.66
N GLN A 206 -7.65 -4.21 -6.11
CA GLN A 206 -7.84 -2.95 -6.81
C GLN A 206 -6.48 -2.34 -7.19
N THR A 207 -6.33 -1.97 -8.47
CA THR A 207 -5.05 -1.57 -9.06
C THR A 207 -5.11 -0.17 -9.66
N GLY A 208 -3.96 0.44 -9.97
CA GLY A 208 -3.90 1.75 -10.63
C GLY A 208 -4.12 2.95 -9.68
N ILE A 209 -4.00 2.71 -8.38
CA ILE A 209 -4.03 3.72 -7.33
C ILE A 209 -2.59 3.97 -6.89
N GLY A 210 -2.15 5.22 -6.89
CA GLY A 210 -0.89 5.62 -6.29
C GLY A 210 -1.10 5.87 -4.80
N PHE A 211 -0.38 5.13 -3.96
CA PHE A 211 -0.47 5.25 -2.50
C PHE A 211 0.57 6.26 -2.02
N PRO A 212 0.20 7.34 -1.33
CA PRO A 212 1.21 8.17 -0.67
C PRO A 212 1.77 7.41 0.54
N LYS A 213 3.03 7.70 0.91
CA LYS A 213 3.73 7.10 2.06
C LYS A 213 2.92 7.15 3.36
N ASP A 214 2.10 8.19 3.53
CA ASP A 214 1.45 8.51 4.79
C ASP A 214 -0.07 8.31 4.78
N ALA A 215 -0.64 7.70 3.73
CA ALA A 215 -2.09 7.46 3.67
C ALA A 215 -2.53 6.57 4.83
N ASN A 216 -3.32 7.10 5.77
CA ASN A 216 -3.99 6.31 6.82
C ASN A 216 -5.52 6.34 6.69
N GLN A 217 -6.03 7.13 5.75
CA GLN A 217 -7.46 7.33 5.50
C GLN A 217 -7.81 7.25 4.02
N VAL A 218 -9.01 6.76 3.74
CA VAL A 218 -9.63 6.82 2.41
C VAL A 218 -11.12 7.09 2.51
N TYR A 219 -11.62 8.02 1.69
CA TYR A 219 -13.05 8.15 1.44
C TYR A 219 -13.41 7.32 0.21
N VAL A 220 -14.44 6.50 0.31
CA VAL A 220 -14.95 5.63 -0.74
C VAL A 220 -16.38 6.06 -1.04
N TYR A 221 -16.70 6.25 -2.31
CA TYR A 221 -18.04 6.67 -2.72
C TYR A 221 -18.70 5.55 -3.52
N HIS A 222 -19.81 5.04 -2.99
CA HIS A 222 -20.60 4.00 -3.62
C HIS A 222 -21.82 4.59 -4.31
N TYR A 223 -22.07 4.16 -5.53
CA TYR A 223 -23.22 4.61 -6.31
C TYR A 223 -23.89 3.43 -7.05
N PRO A 224 -25.23 3.35 -7.05
CA PRO A 224 -26.17 4.22 -6.33
C PRO A 224 -26.06 4.05 -4.80
N SER A 225 -26.78 4.89 -4.03
CA SER A 225 -26.91 4.69 -2.58
C SER A 225 -27.55 3.33 -2.26
N GLY A 226 -27.23 2.79 -1.09
CA GLY A 226 -27.81 1.53 -0.60
C GLY A 226 -26.95 0.27 -0.86
N PRO A 227 -27.53 -0.93 -0.63
CA PRO A 227 -26.80 -2.20 -0.64
C PRO A 227 -26.35 -2.66 -2.04
N ASP A 228 -26.83 -2.07 -3.11
CA ASP A 228 -26.37 -2.40 -4.47
C ASP A 228 -25.29 -1.44 -4.98
N GLY A 229 -24.95 -0.41 -4.18
CA GLY A 229 -23.90 0.53 -4.50
C GLY A 229 -22.55 -0.15 -4.63
N ILE A 230 -21.81 0.18 -5.69
CA ILE A 230 -20.43 -0.26 -5.92
C ILE A 230 -19.47 0.92 -5.77
N PRO A 231 -18.24 0.72 -5.31
CA PRO A 231 -17.26 1.79 -5.19
C PRO A 231 -16.88 2.30 -6.60
N LEU A 232 -17.12 3.58 -6.87
CA LEU A 232 -16.81 4.19 -8.18
C LEU A 232 -15.76 5.29 -8.11
N LEU A 233 -15.60 5.91 -6.94
CA LEU A 233 -14.69 7.02 -6.69
C LEU A 233 -14.05 6.82 -5.32
N ILE A 234 -12.77 7.17 -5.19
CA ILE A 234 -12.07 7.24 -3.91
C ILE A 234 -11.31 8.55 -3.79
N CYS A 235 -11.10 8.98 -2.55
CA CYS A 235 -10.28 10.14 -2.20
C CYS A 235 -9.31 9.78 -1.06
N LEU A 236 -8.01 9.95 -1.33
CA LEU A 236 -6.92 9.88 -0.36
C LEU A 236 -6.59 11.32 0.07
N PRO A 237 -7.10 11.79 1.22
CA PRO A 237 -7.03 13.21 1.60
C PRO A 237 -5.58 13.69 1.82
N GLU A 238 -4.66 12.79 2.15
CA GLU A 238 -3.25 13.08 2.40
C GLU A 238 -2.41 13.15 1.11
N SER A 239 -3.00 12.86 -0.07
CA SER A 239 -2.33 12.94 -1.37
C SER A 239 -2.80 14.14 -2.18
N SER A 240 -1.85 14.93 -2.71
CA SER A 240 -2.16 15.98 -3.68
C SER A 240 -2.76 15.36 -4.95
N GLY A 241 -4.03 15.65 -5.24
CA GLY A 241 -4.73 15.00 -6.34
C GLY A 241 -5.11 13.55 -6.06
N GLY A 242 -5.27 13.17 -4.78
CA GLY A 242 -5.62 11.82 -4.31
C GLY A 242 -7.00 11.29 -4.73
N TRP A 243 -7.61 11.84 -5.78
CA TRP A 243 -8.89 11.40 -6.33
C TRP A 243 -8.68 10.39 -7.44
N TYR A 244 -9.26 9.20 -7.27
CA TYR A 244 -9.23 8.15 -8.28
C TYR A 244 -10.65 7.68 -8.58
N LYS A 245 -10.92 7.46 -9.86
CA LYS A 245 -12.18 6.89 -10.33
C LYS A 245 -11.94 5.51 -10.94
N LEU A 246 -12.94 4.67 -10.83
CA LEU A 246 -12.92 3.38 -11.52
C LEU A 246 -12.88 3.62 -13.02
N ARG A 247 -11.97 2.96 -13.73
CA ARG A 247 -11.75 3.19 -15.17
C ARG A 247 -13.02 2.90 -15.99
N ARG A 248 -13.70 1.81 -15.64
CA ARG A 248 -14.97 1.34 -16.22
C ARG A 248 -15.72 0.54 -15.16
N LYS A 249 -17.06 0.57 -15.19
CA LYS A 249 -17.90 -0.26 -14.32
C LYS A 249 -17.52 -1.75 -14.41
N GLY A 250 -17.36 -2.40 -13.26
CA GLY A 250 -16.94 -3.81 -13.17
C GLY A 250 -15.44 -4.06 -13.41
N SER A 251 -14.65 -3.02 -13.67
CA SER A 251 -13.19 -3.13 -13.62
C SER A 251 -12.69 -3.15 -12.18
N ASN A 252 -11.44 -3.54 -11.98
CA ASN A 252 -10.68 -3.37 -10.74
C ASN A 252 -9.52 -2.37 -10.90
N ARG A 253 -9.49 -1.64 -12.03
CA ARG A 253 -8.45 -0.66 -12.32
C ARG A 253 -8.98 0.75 -12.16
N TRP A 254 -8.26 1.53 -11.38
CA TRP A 254 -8.52 2.92 -11.08
C TRP A 254 -7.62 3.82 -11.93
N VAL A 255 -8.08 5.05 -12.13
CA VAL A 255 -7.31 6.10 -12.80
C VAL A 255 -7.49 7.42 -12.05
N PRO A 256 -6.48 8.30 -12.03
CA PRO A 256 -6.63 9.64 -11.47
C PRO A 256 -7.81 10.39 -12.11
N VAL A 257 -8.50 11.21 -11.31
CA VAL A 257 -9.49 12.15 -11.84
C VAL A 257 -8.74 13.32 -12.48
N GLY A 258 -8.95 13.53 -13.79
CA GLY A 258 -8.33 14.63 -14.54
C GLY A 258 -9.09 15.94 -14.40
N ASP A 259 -10.27 16.04 -15.01
CA ASP A 259 -11.11 17.24 -14.97
C ASP A 259 -12.20 17.15 -13.89
N ASN A 260 -12.64 18.30 -13.39
CA ASN A 260 -13.69 18.43 -12.36
C ASN A 260 -13.34 17.62 -11.10
N ILE A 261 -12.11 17.82 -10.60
CA ILE A 261 -11.66 17.24 -9.35
C ILE A 261 -12.48 17.89 -8.21
N PRO A 262 -13.17 17.10 -7.37
CA PRO A 262 -13.91 17.67 -6.25
C PRO A 262 -12.97 18.43 -5.30
N SER A 263 -13.43 19.57 -4.78
CA SER A 263 -12.58 20.42 -3.92
C SER A 263 -12.27 19.80 -2.55
N GLY A 264 -13.00 18.75 -2.17
CA GLY A 264 -12.83 18.02 -0.93
C GLY A 264 -13.82 16.86 -0.82
N PRO A 265 -13.70 16.03 0.22
CA PRO A 265 -14.53 14.84 0.36
C PRO A 265 -16.02 15.15 0.57
N THR A 266 -16.38 16.39 0.92
CA THR A 266 -17.77 16.82 1.13
C THR A 266 -18.34 17.60 -0.05
N ASP A 267 -17.62 17.72 -1.17
CA ASP A 267 -18.07 18.46 -2.37
C ASP A 267 -19.11 17.64 -3.18
N SER A 268 -20.31 17.53 -2.62
CA SER A 268 -21.43 16.80 -3.22
C SER A 268 -21.79 17.32 -4.62
N SER A 269 -21.59 18.62 -4.86
CA SER A 269 -21.90 19.31 -6.11
C SER A 269 -21.08 18.79 -7.29
N THR A 270 -19.84 18.37 -7.04
CA THR A 270 -18.95 17.77 -8.06
C THR A 270 -18.98 16.24 -8.00
N ILE A 271 -19.11 15.66 -6.80
CA ILE A 271 -19.06 14.21 -6.59
C ILE A 271 -20.23 13.49 -7.28
N LEU A 272 -21.48 13.92 -7.09
CA LEU A 272 -22.62 13.22 -7.72
C LEU A 272 -22.53 13.22 -9.25
N PRO A 273 -22.35 14.35 -9.96
CA PRO A 273 -22.21 14.33 -11.42
C PRO A 273 -21.11 13.38 -11.89
N LEU A 274 -19.99 13.33 -11.17
CA LEU A 274 -18.88 12.44 -11.49
C LEU A 274 -19.26 10.97 -11.33
N LEU A 275 -19.94 10.60 -10.23
CA LEU A 275 -20.44 9.24 -10.01
C LEU A 275 -21.44 8.81 -11.09
N LYS A 276 -22.42 9.66 -11.43
CA LYS A 276 -23.37 9.40 -12.53
C LYS A 276 -22.65 9.16 -13.86
N LYS A 277 -21.67 10.02 -14.18
CA LYS A 277 -20.84 9.89 -15.39
C LYS A 277 -20.05 8.58 -15.42
N ILE A 278 -19.44 8.17 -14.31
CA ILE A 278 -18.70 6.90 -14.21
C ILE A 278 -19.65 5.70 -14.35
N ASN A 279 -20.86 5.78 -13.79
CA ASN A 279 -21.88 4.74 -13.90
C ASN A 279 -22.49 4.61 -15.31
N GLY A 280 -22.19 5.54 -16.22
CA GLY A 280 -22.69 5.53 -17.61
C GLY A 280 -24.04 6.22 -17.78
N GLU A 281 -24.48 7.00 -16.80
CA GLU A 281 -25.68 7.83 -16.93
C GLU A 281 -25.34 9.04 -17.80
N SER A 282 -25.69 8.95 -19.09
CA SER A 282 -25.35 9.94 -20.10
C SER A 282 -26.21 11.21 -20.06
N LYS A 283 -27.27 11.23 -19.24
CA LYS A 283 -28.09 12.43 -19.04
C LYS A 283 -27.52 13.23 -17.88
N GLY A 284 -26.97 14.41 -18.20
CA GLY A 284 -26.56 15.38 -17.18
C GLY A 284 -27.69 15.67 -16.19
N LEU A 285 -27.33 16.11 -14.99
CA LEU A 285 -28.28 16.45 -13.93
C LEU A 285 -29.42 17.29 -14.51
N THR A 286 -30.65 16.85 -14.29
CA THR A 286 -31.79 17.71 -14.61
C THR A 286 -31.79 18.88 -13.64
N PRO A 287 -32.31 20.06 -14.01
CA PRO A 287 -32.43 21.18 -13.07
C PRO A 287 -33.15 20.82 -11.75
N GLY A 288 -34.03 19.80 -11.77
CA GLY A 288 -34.69 19.27 -10.58
C GLY A 288 -33.75 18.55 -9.60
N ASP A 289 -32.72 17.86 -10.11
CA ASP A 289 -31.73 17.17 -9.27
C ASP A 289 -30.89 18.17 -8.47
N ILE A 290 -30.61 19.35 -9.04
CA ILE A 290 -29.77 20.39 -8.42
C ILE A 290 -30.54 21.14 -7.32
N ALA A 291 -31.85 21.35 -7.50
CA ALA A 291 -32.67 22.10 -6.56
C ALA A 291 -32.82 21.42 -5.18
N GLY A 292 -32.69 20.09 -5.10
CA GLY A 292 -32.74 19.35 -3.83
C GLY A 292 -31.51 19.57 -2.94
N TYR A 293 -30.34 19.87 -3.51
CA TYR A 293 -29.07 19.93 -2.78
C TYR A 293 -28.91 21.12 -1.86
N VAL A 294 -29.60 22.23 -2.11
CA VAL A 294 -29.49 23.45 -1.31
C VAL A 294 -30.39 23.40 -0.07
N ALA A 295 -31.41 22.53 -0.06
CA ALA A 295 -32.45 22.55 0.96
C ALA A 295 -32.09 21.74 2.23
N GLU A 296 -31.23 20.74 2.14
CA GLU A 296 -30.93 19.84 3.28
C GLU A 296 -29.82 20.35 4.23
N GLY A 297 -29.22 21.52 3.96
CA GLY A 297 -28.17 22.12 4.79
C GLY A 297 -28.59 23.26 5.73
N LEU A 298 -29.85 23.70 5.72
CA LEU A 298 -30.24 24.99 6.32
C LEU A 298 -31.52 24.95 7.19
N ALA A 299 -31.80 23.84 7.86
CA ALA A 299 -32.81 23.79 8.91
C ALA A 299 -32.16 23.79 10.32
N SER A 300 -31.43 24.86 10.65
CA SER A 300 -31.16 25.24 12.04
C SER A 300 -31.31 26.75 12.22
N VAL A 301 -32.45 27.09 12.80
CA VAL A 301 -32.86 28.31 13.52
C VAL A 301 -31.68 29.10 14.14
N GLY A 302 -31.67 30.44 13.97
CA GLY A 302 -31.05 31.33 14.95
C GLY A 302 -30.24 32.51 14.39
N MET A 303 -30.70 33.73 14.69
CA MET A 303 -30.08 35.01 14.36
C MET A 303 -28.73 35.24 15.08
N GLY A 304 -27.78 35.85 14.36
CA GLY A 304 -26.80 36.79 14.92
C GLY A 304 -25.46 36.21 15.38
N GLY A 305 -24.40 36.49 14.61
CA GLY A 305 -23.02 36.37 15.08
C GLY A 305 -22.01 36.06 13.97
N LEU A 306 -21.15 37.02 13.64
CA LEU A 306 -19.92 36.79 12.86
C LEU A 306 -19.01 35.84 13.65
N GLY A 307 -19.01 34.56 13.27
CA GLY A 307 -18.20 33.51 13.88
C GLY A 307 -17.31 32.83 12.85
N PHE A 308 -15.99 32.89 13.07
CA PHE A 308 -14.99 32.04 12.45
C PHE A 308 -15.41 30.56 12.52
N TRP A 309 -15.53 29.90 11.38
CA TRP A 309 -15.85 28.48 11.31
C TRP A 309 -14.59 27.65 11.60
N LYS A 310 -14.44 27.19 12.84
CA LYS A 310 -13.52 26.10 13.18
C LYS A 310 -14.25 24.79 12.88
N GLY A 311 -13.71 23.99 11.97
CA GLY A 311 -14.30 22.71 11.55
C GLY A 311 -14.51 21.71 12.70
N PRO A 312 -15.23 20.61 12.46
CA PRO A 312 -15.65 19.70 13.51
C PRO A 312 -14.46 19.11 14.27
N ALA A 313 -14.33 19.46 15.54
CA ALA A 313 -13.39 18.86 16.50
C ALA A 313 -13.75 17.40 16.87
N VAL A 314 -14.69 16.77 16.15
CA VAL A 314 -15.22 15.43 16.47
C VAL A 314 -14.21 14.31 16.17
N LEU A 315 -13.21 14.55 15.32
CA LEU A 315 -12.15 13.56 15.05
C LEU A 315 -11.08 13.44 16.14
N ARG A 316 -11.00 14.39 17.11
CA ARG A 316 -10.09 14.21 18.27
C ARG A 316 -10.69 13.37 19.40
N GLY A 317 -12.02 13.22 19.45
CA GLY A 317 -12.70 12.50 20.53
C GLY A 317 -12.57 10.98 20.45
N ILE A 318 -12.59 10.41 19.24
CA ILE A 318 -12.60 8.95 19.05
C ILE A 318 -11.20 8.34 19.26
N ILE A 319 -10.13 9.06 18.89
CA ILE A 319 -8.74 8.59 19.15
C ILE A 319 -8.39 8.65 20.65
N SER A 320 -9.02 9.55 21.43
CA SER A 320 -8.76 9.65 22.87
C SER A 320 -9.44 8.56 23.70
N LEU A 321 -10.45 7.86 23.18
CA LEU A 321 -11.20 6.86 23.98
C LEU A 321 -10.58 5.45 23.96
N VAL A 322 -9.61 5.19 23.08
CA VAL A 322 -8.93 3.88 22.97
C VAL A 322 -7.69 3.78 23.88
N ARG A 323 -7.19 4.91 24.43
CA ARG A 323 -6.01 4.93 25.31
C ARG A 323 -6.28 4.70 26.80
N THR A 324 -7.52 4.48 27.22
CA THR A 324 -7.87 4.35 28.65
C THR A 324 -8.40 2.97 29.06
N ALA A 325 -8.13 1.93 28.26
CA ALA A 325 -8.52 0.56 28.56
C ALA A 325 -7.41 -0.45 28.26
N LEU A 326 -6.20 -0.20 28.77
CA LEU A 326 -5.14 -1.19 29.04
C LEU A 326 -4.33 -0.72 30.25
#